data_AF-A0A967L843-F1
#
_entry.id   AF-A0A967L843-F1
#
_cell.length_a   1.000
_cell.length_b   1.000
_cell.length_c   1.000
_cell.angle_alpha   90.00
_cell.angle_beta   90.00
_cell.angle_gamma   90.00
#
_symmetry.space_group_name_H-M   'P 1'
#
loop_
_entity.id
_entity.type
_entity.pdbx_description
1 polymer ?
#
loop_
_entity_poly.entity_id
_entity_poly.type
_entity_poly.pdbx_seq_one_letter_code
_entity_poly.pdbx_strand_id
1 'polypeptide(L)' 'MIVDDVNHCIRLYKPSDGTIHLLAGVPGKAGQGVGTGPRDTELRRPHGARYDQAGNLHVADSFNHRILKFTK' A
#
# COMPACT_ATOMS: atom_id res chain seq x y z
N MET A 1 4.61 -2.86 9.39
CA MET A 1 4.19 -2.45 8.03
C MET A 1 5.31 -1.63 7.43
N ILE A 2 5.61 -1.86 6.16
CA ILE A 2 6.72 -1.25 5.42
C ILE A 2 6.09 -0.49 4.26
N VAL A 3 6.41 0.80 4.17
CA VAL A 3 6.10 1.61 2.98
C VAL A 3 7.29 1.50 2.05
N ASP A 4 7.13 0.72 0.98
CA ASP A 4 8.21 0.38 0.05
C ASP A 4 8.16 1.35 -1.14
N ASP A 5 8.63 2.57 -0.87
CA ASP A 5 8.46 3.79 -1.69
C ASP A 5 8.81 3.59 -3.18
N VAL A 6 10.05 3.16 -3.44
CA VAL A 6 10.58 3.04 -4.81
C VAL A 6 9.99 1.82 -5.52
N ASN A 7 9.50 0.83 -4.78
CA ASN A 7 8.75 -0.28 -5.35
C ASN A 7 7.24 0.01 -5.46
N HIS A 8 6.79 1.20 -5.07
CA HIS A 8 5.40 1.66 -5.23
C HIS A 8 4.37 0.73 -4.57
N CYS A 9 4.70 0.19 -3.39
CA CYS A 9 3.82 -0.74 -2.70
C CYS A 9 3.91 -0.64 -1.17
N ILE A 10 2.91 -1.19 -0.50
CA ILE A 10 2.83 -1.34 0.95
C ILE A 10 2.97 -2.82 1.28
N ARG A 11 3.88 -3.13 2.20
CA ARG A 11 4.20 -4.51 2.60
C ARG A 11 3.99 -4.71 4.10
N LEU A 12 3.76 -5.96 4.48
CA LEU A 12 3.70 -6.40 5.87
C LEU A 12 4.79 -7.44 6.11
N TYR A 13 5.78 -7.11 6.94
CA TYR A 13 6.67 -8.09 7.52
C TYR A 13 5.97 -8.80 8.69
N LYS A 14 5.99 -10.13 8.68
CA LYS A 14 5.48 -10.98 9.74
C LYS A 14 6.66 -11.60 10.51
N PRO A 15 6.95 -11.14 11.74
CA PRO A 15 8.09 -11.66 12.50
C PRO A 15 7.95 -13.13 12.90
N SER A 16 6.72 -13.64 13.02
CA SER A 16 6.44 -15.01 13.47
C SER A 16 6.98 -16.09 12.52
N ASP A 17 7.02 -15.79 11.22
CA ASP A 17 7.45 -16.73 10.18
C ASP A 17 8.49 -16.11 9.23
N GLY A 18 8.93 -14.87 9.49
CA GLY A 18 9.92 -14.16 8.68
C GLY A 18 9.43 -13.76 7.28
N THR A 19 8.13 -13.86 6.99
CA THR A 19 7.60 -13.62 5.64
C THR A 19 7.24 -12.15 5.38
N ILE A 20 7.17 -11.79 4.09
CA ILE A 20 6.70 -10.47 3.62
C ILE A 20 5.45 -10.67 2.76
N HIS A 21 4.36 -10.00 3.14
CA HIS A 21 3.10 -10.01 2.38
C HIS A 21 2.86 -8.66 1.70
N LEU A 22 2.30 -8.69 0.48
CA LEU A 22 1.81 -7.51 -0.20
C LEU A 22 0.46 -7.09 0.37
N LEU A 23 0.37 -5.84 0.84
CA LEU A 23 -0.87 -5.24 1.33
C LEU A 23 -1.56 -4.41 0.25
N ALA A 24 -0.84 -3.51 -0.42
CA ALA A 24 -1.37 -2.66 -1.48
C ALA A 24 -0.29 -2.26 -2.47
N GLY A 25 -0.67 -1.83 -3.68
CA GLY A 25 0.26 -1.47 -4.75
C GLY A 25 0.59 -2.65 -5.67
N VAL A 26 1.10 -2.31 -6.86
CA VAL A 26 1.67 -3.25 -7.82
C VAL A 26 3.20 -3.07 -7.80
N PRO A 27 3.97 -3.98 -7.17
CA PRO A 27 5.41 -3.82 -7.02
C PRO A 27 6.14 -3.54 -8.34
N GLY A 28 6.95 -2.48 -8.37
CA GLY A 28 7.72 -2.07 -9.54
C GLY A 28 6.93 -1.33 -10.63
N LYS A 29 5.62 -1.09 -10.42
CA LYS A 29 4.77 -0.35 -11.35
C LYS A 29 4.22 0.92 -10.69
N ALA A 30 4.84 2.06 -11.00
CA ALA A 30 4.26 3.36 -10.66
C ALA A 30 3.06 3.65 -11.56
N GLY A 31 1.99 4.18 -10.98
CA GLY A 31 0.82 4.61 -11.74
C GLY A 31 -0.24 5.19 -10.83
N GLN A 32 -1.42 5.42 -11.40
CA GLN A 32 -2.55 6.05 -10.70
C GLN A 32 -3.85 5.24 -10.83
N GLY A 33 -3.84 4.14 -11.58
CA GLY A 33 -5.00 3.29 -11.80
C GLY A 33 -5.51 2.70 -10.48
N VAL A 34 -6.79 2.91 -10.19
CA VAL A 34 -7.46 2.27 -9.04
C VAL A 34 -8.12 1.01 -9.58
N GLY A 35 -7.49 -0.14 -9.37
CA GLY A 35 -8.03 -1.45 -9.75
C GLY A 35 -9.22 -1.86 -8.89
N THR A 36 -9.56 -3.16 -8.91
CA THR A 36 -10.68 -3.72 -8.13
C THR A 36 -10.34 -3.92 -6.65
N GLY A 37 -9.07 -3.80 -6.27
CA GLY A 37 -8.63 -3.98 -4.89
C GLY A 37 -7.25 -3.40 -4.60
N PRO A 38 -6.77 -3.56 -3.35
CA PRO A 38 -5.53 -2.95 -2.89
C PRO A 38 -4.29 -3.38 -3.70
N ARG A 39 -4.25 -4.65 -4.12
CA ARG A 39 -3.11 -5.24 -4.86
C ARG A 39 -3.13 -4.95 -6.37
N ASP A 40 -4.26 -4.45 -6.88
CA ASP A 40 -4.42 -4.04 -8.28
C ASP A 40 -4.45 -2.50 -8.42
N THR A 41 -4.37 -1.79 -7.28
CA THR A 41 -4.26 -0.33 -7.26
C THR A 41 -2.81 0.06 -7.48
N GLU A 42 -2.56 0.84 -8.53
CA GLU A 42 -1.25 1.42 -8.80
C GLU A 42 -1.02 2.60 -7.85
N LEU A 43 0.08 2.53 -7.11
CA LEU A 43 0.56 3.61 -6.26
C LEU A 43 1.73 4.30 -6.94
N ARG A 44 2.09 5.48 -6.45
CA ARG A 44 3.27 6.20 -6.86
C ARG A 44 3.94 6.81 -5.65
N ARG A 45 5.10 6.25 -5.30
CA ARG A 45 5.97 6.69 -4.18
C ARG A 45 5.16 7.00 -2.91
N PRO A 46 4.48 5.99 -2.34
CA PRO A 46 3.75 6.20 -1.11
C PRO A 46 4.75 6.55 0.01
N HIS A 47 4.42 7.49 0.89
CA HIS A 47 5.29 7.87 2.02
C HIS A 47 4.70 7.49 3.39
N GLY A 48 3.44 7.07 3.44
CA GLY A 48 2.77 6.74 4.69
C GLY A 48 1.68 5.71 4.49
N ALA A 49 1.52 4.84 5.50
CA ALA A 49 0.39 3.94 5.59
C ALA A 49 0.02 3.72 7.07
N ARG A 50 -1.26 3.56 7.38
CA ARG A 50 -1.75 3.26 8.74
C ARG A 50 -3.07 2.50 8.71
N TYR A 51 -3.21 1.52 9.58
CA TYR A 51 -4.52 0.92 9.88
C TYR A 51 -5.29 1.78 10.88
N ASP A 52 -6.58 1.98 10.62
CA ASP A 52 -7.52 2.52 11.62
C ASP A 52 -7.99 1.42 12.60
N GLN A 53 -8.78 1.80 13.60
CA GLN A 53 -9.31 0.87 14.61
C GLN A 53 -10.30 -0.15 14.03
N ALA A 54 -10.94 0.17 12.90
CA ALA A 54 -11.84 -0.74 12.18
C ALA A 54 -11.08 -1.72 11.27
N GLY A 55 -9.76 -1.57 11.14
CA GLY A 55 -8.92 -2.42 10.29
C GLY A 55 -8.85 -1.96 8.83
N ASN A 56 -9.32 -0.76 8.50
CA ASN A 56 -9.15 -0.18 7.17
C ASN A 56 -7.72 0.34 7.00
N LEU A 57 -7.13 0.14 5.83
CA LEU A 57 -5.79 0.64 5.51
C LEU A 57 -5.88 2.00 4.82
N HIS A 58 -5.29 3.02 5.42
CA HIS A 58 -5.09 4.33 4.81
C HIS A 58 -3.67 4.42 4.24
N VAL A 59 -3.55 4.91 3.01
CA VAL A 59 -2.26 5.07 2.29
C VAL A 59 -2.13 6.50 1.78
N ALA A 60 -1.01 7.15 2.10
CA ALA A 60 -0.60 8.40 1.49
C ALA A 60 0.14 8.10 0.19
N ASP A 61 -0.56 8.24 -0.93
CA ASP A 61 -0.08 7.99 -2.29
C ASP A 61 0.55 9.28 -2.85
N SER A 62 1.70 9.65 -2.27
CA SER A 62 2.24 11.01 -2.26
C SER A 62 2.45 11.62 -3.64
N PHE A 63 2.96 10.85 -4.61
CA PHE A 63 3.23 11.36 -5.95
C PHE A 63 2.01 11.32 -6.88
N ASN A 64 0.88 10.79 -6.39
CA ASN A 64 -0.43 10.97 -7.00
C ASN A 64 -1.28 12.01 -6.25
N HIS A 65 -0.72 12.69 -5.24
CA HIS A 65 -1.38 13.74 -4.47
C HIS A 65 -2.74 13.33 -3.88
N ARG A 66 -2.87 12.07 -3.43
CA ARG A 66 -4.12 11.53 -2.88
C ARG A 66 -3.92 10.69 -1.65
N ILE A 67 -4.99 10.53 -0.88
CA ILE A 67 -5.10 9.53 0.18
C ILE A 67 -6.06 8.44 -0.30
N LEU A 68 -5.65 7.18 -0.17
CA LEU A 68 -6.48 6.02 -0.45
C LEU A 68 -6.91 5.36 0.86
N LYS A 69 -8.13 4.84 0.88
CA LYS A 69 -8.67 4.02 1.96
C LYS A 69 -9.10 2.68 1.38
N PHE A 70 -8.56 1.59 1.93
CA PHE A 70 -8.97 0.23 1.62
C PHE A 70 -9.73 -0.35 2.79
N THR A 71 -10.99 -0.71 2.57
CA THR A 71 -11.85 -1.30 3.60
C THR A 71 -11.59 -2.79 3.75
N LYS A 72 -11.72 -3.29 4.98
CA LYS A 72 -11.64 -4.73 5.28
C LYS A 72 -12.80 -5.50 4.65
#